data_AF-A0A8D5FVT7-F1
#
_entry.id   AF-A0A8D5FVT7-F1
#
_cell.length_a   1.000
_cell.length_b   1.000
_cell.length_c   1.000
_cell.angle_alpha   90.00
_cell.angle_beta   90.00
_cell.angle_gamma   90.00
#
_symmetry.space_group_name_H-M   'P 1'
#
loop_
_entity.id
_entity.type
_entity.pdbx_description
1 polymer ?
#
loop_
_entity_poly.entity_id
_entity_poly.type
_entity_poly.pdbx_seq_one_letter_code
_entity_poly.pdbx_strand_id
1 'polypeptide(L)'
;MSFADEIQSGFASNAKNLDTSDGLLHISPEILKGLNEEQRKWYEKFNEGVLFFDGWRSISQDILSHFPPEKRVEVRKYIQRLGILIGTEWSKENDVRCIDNKKLGEWGDRIKDAIREGSTEGLTVALKSINDEVECLLRKSRNGEYSLNLASPDE
;
A
#
# COMPACT_ATOMS: atom_id res chain seq x y z
N MET A 1 -17.61 -18.64 8.09
CA MET A 1 -16.47 -17.90 8.68
C MET A 1 -16.73 -16.44 8.36
N SER A 2 -16.69 -15.54 9.35
CA SER A 2 -16.98 -14.11 9.14
C SER A 2 -15.79 -13.43 8.46
N PHE A 3 -16.05 -12.41 7.65
CA PHE A 3 -15.01 -11.48 7.15
C PHE A 3 -14.14 -10.92 8.29
N ALA A 4 -14.73 -10.74 9.49
CA ALA A 4 -13.98 -10.38 10.70
C ALA A 4 -12.99 -11.47 11.14
N ASP A 5 -13.38 -12.75 11.03
CA ASP A 5 -12.56 -13.90 11.44
C ASP A 5 -11.39 -14.13 10.48
N GLU A 6 -11.60 -13.87 9.18
CA GLU A 6 -10.58 -14.06 8.14
C GLU A 6 -9.48 -12.99 8.20
N ILE A 7 -9.86 -11.77 8.59
CA ILE A 7 -8.93 -10.71 8.94
C ILE A 7 -8.23 -11.07 10.27
N GLN A 8 -8.96 -11.29 11.36
CA GLN A 8 -8.35 -11.55 12.68
C GLN A 8 -7.38 -12.74 12.71
N SER A 9 -7.65 -13.81 11.96
CA SER A 9 -6.77 -14.99 11.90
C SER A 9 -5.39 -14.72 11.29
N GLY A 10 -5.21 -13.64 10.52
CA GLY A 10 -3.92 -13.25 9.93
C GLY A 10 -3.19 -12.11 10.67
N PHE A 11 -3.85 -11.41 11.59
CA PHE A 11 -3.38 -10.12 12.12
C PHE A 11 -3.06 -10.10 13.62
N ALA A 12 -2.91 -11.25 14.26
CA ALA A 12 -2.52 -11.34 15.66
C ALA A 12 -1.02 -11.06 15.85
N SER A 13 -0.58 -9.81 15.61
CA SER A 13 0.56 -9.17 16.29
C SER A 13 0.67 -7.70 15.89
N ASN A 14 0.53 -6.82 16.87
CA ASN A 14 0.88 -5.38 16.85
C ASN A 14 -0.21 -4.38 16.39
N ALA A 15 -1.30 -4.29 17.16
CA ALA A 15 -2.39 -3.32 16.98
C ALA A 15 -2.53 -2.35 18.18
N LYS A 16 -1.49 -1.61 18.53
CA LYS A 16 -1.57 -0.58 19.57
C LYS A 16 -1.19 0.78 18.98
N ASN A 17 -2.15 1.71 18.99
CA ASN A 17 -2.13 3.10 18.51
C ASN A 17 -2.54 3.33 17.05
N LEU A 18 -3.84 3.56 16.85
CA LEU A 18 -4.35 4.41 15.77
C LEU A 18 -5.59 5.16 16.28
N ASP A 19 -5.45 6.49 16.36
CA ASP A 19 -6.45 7.46 16.79
C ASP A 19 -7.65 7.52 15.81
N THR A 20 -8.82 7.81 16.36
CA THR A 20 -10.16 7.63 15.75
C THR A 20 -10.77 8.96 15.32
N SER A 21 -9.94 9.94 14.99
CA SER A 21 -10.39 11.25 14.53
C SER A 21 -10.52 11.26 13.00
N ASP A 22 -11.56 11.92 12.52
CA ASP A 22 -12.15 11.99 11.16
C ASP A 22 -11.23 12.33 9.96
N GLY A 23 -9.92 12.27 10.12
CA GLY A 23 -8.93 12.55 9.08
C GLY A 23 -8.59 11.31 8.25
N LEU A 24 -8.39 11.56 6.97
CA LEU A 24 -7.75 10.68 5.98
C LEU A 24 -6.47 10.02 6.50
N LEU A 25 -6.02 8.99 5.76
CA LEU A 25 -4.73 8.30 5.97
C LEU A 25 -3.71 9.18 6.69
N HIS A 26 -3.45 8.87 7.96
CA HIS A 26 -2.53 9.67 8.75
C HIS A 26 -1.10 9.31 8.36
N ILE A 27 -0.40 10.27 7.74
CA ILE A 27 1.04 10.16 7.56
C ILE A 27 1.68 10.38 8.93
N SER A 28 2.06 9.29 9.60
CA SER A 28 2.67 9.38 10.93
C SER A 28 3.99 10.14 10.87
N PRO A 29 4.23 11.13 11.75
CA PRO A 29 5.52 11.81 11.87
C PRO A 29 6.70 10.85 12.07
N GLU A 30 6.46 9.67 12.64
CA GLU A 30 7.49 8.63 12.82
C GLU A 30 7.98 8.08 11.49
N ILE A 31 7.09 7.88 10.52
CA ILE A 31 7.48 7.45 9.16
C ILE A 31 8.35 8.52 8.52
N LEU A 32 7.94 9.79 8.60
CA LEU A 32 8.68 10.90 7.99
C LEU A 32 10.08 11.09 8.60
N LYS A 33 10.25 10.80 9.90
CA LYS A 33 11.57 10.84 10.56
C LYS A 33 12.53 9.78 10.04
N GLY A 34 12.02 8.65 9.53
CA GLY A 34 12.83 7.59 8.93
C GLY A 34 13.24 7.83 7.48
N LEU A 35 12.71 8.89 6.84
CA LEU A 35 12.98 9.23 5.44
C LEU A 35 13.93 10.43 5.36
N ASN A 36 14.87 10.39 4.41
CA ASN A 36 15.63 11.57 4.03
C ASN A 36 14.74 12.60 3.29
N GLU A 37 15.25 13.79 2.99
CA GLU A 37 14.47 14.87 2.38
C GLU A 37 13.89 14.48 1.00
N GLU A 38 14.67 13.79 0.18
CA GLU A 38 14.22 13.35 -1.15
C GLU A 38 13.15 12.26 -1.05
N GLN A 39 13.37 11.25 -0.22
CA GLN A 39 12.41 10.20 0.06
C GLN A 39 11.11 10.76 0.62
N ARG A 40 11.17 11.79 1.48
CA ARG A 40 9.99 12.48 1.99
C ARG A 40 9.20 13.12 0.87
N LYS A 41 9.86 13.85 -0.02
CA LYS A 41 9.23 14.49 -1.19
C LYS A 41 8.54 13.47 -2.09
N TRP A 42 9.19 12.34 -2.36
CA TRP A 42 8.59 11.28 -3.17
C TRP A 42 7.46 10.54 -2.45
N TYR A 43 7.57 10.35 -1.14
CA TYR A 43 6.50 9.81 -0.31
C TYR A 43 5.26 10.72 -0.32
N GLU A 44 5.46 12.04 -0.26
CA GLU A 44 4.38 13.02 -0.42
C GLU A 44 3.73 12.91 -1.81
N LYS A 45 4.54 12.82 -2.88
CA LYS A 45 4.02 12.59 -4.25
C LYS A 45 3.23 11.30 -4.40
N PHE A 46 3.66 10.21 -3.74
CA PHE A 46 2.90 8.97 -3.70
C PHE A 46 1.51 9.16 -3.04
N ASN A 47 1.43 9.93 -1.96
CA ASN A 47 0.18 10.15 -1.25
C ASN A 47 -0.76 11.12 -1.99
N GLU A 48 -0.21 12.17 -2.59
CA GLU A 48 -0.96 13.22 -3.29
C GLU A 48 -1.34 12.84 -4.72
N GLY A 49 -0.52 12.02 -5.36
CA GLY A 49 -0.63 11.71 -6.78
C GLY A 49 0.27 12.60 -7.63
N VAL A 50 0.34 12.24 -8.91
CA VAL A 50 1.03 12.98 -9.96
C VAL A 50 0.10 13.09 -11.17
N LEU A 51 0.47 13.90 -12.17
CA LEU A 51 -0.44 14.31 -13.26
C LEU A 51 -1.21 13.16 -13.95
N PHE A 52 -0.67 11.94 -13.96
CA PHE A 52 -1.27 10.76 -14.60
C PHE A 52 -1.64 9.62 -13.65
N PHE A 53 -1.40 9.79 -12.34
CA PHE A 53 -1.61 8.73 -11.35
C PHE A 53 -2.28 9.30 -10.10
N ASP A 54 -3.41 8.70 -9.71
CA ASP A 54 -4.10 9.04 -8.48
C ASP A 54 -3.20 8.78 -7.28
N GLY A 55 -3.22 9.69 -6.32
CA GLY A 55 -2.51 9.53 -5.06
C GLY A 55 -3.14 8.44 -4.19
N TRP A 56 -2.32 7.81 -3.37
CA TRP A 56 -2.78 6.77 -2.43
C TRP A 56 -3.89 7.26 -1.50
N ARG A 57 -3.92 8.57 -1.18
CA ARG A 57 -5.00 9.19 -0.39
C ARG A 57 -6.35 9.10 -1.08
N SER A 58 -6.41 9.42 -2.38
CA SER A 58 -7.65 9.34 -3.17
C SER A 58 -8.09 7.88 -3.33
N ILE A 59 -7.15 7.01 -3.74
CA ILE A 59 -7.41 5.57 -3.88
C ILE A 59 -7.98 4.99 -2.58
N SER A 60 -7.43 5.38 -1.43
CA SER A 60 -7.90 4.92 -0.13
C SER A 60 -9.27 5.45 0.27
N GLN A 61 -9.64 6.67 -0.14
CA GLN A 61 -11.01 7.18 0.03
C GLN A 61 -11.99 6.34 -0.78
N ASP A 62 -11.66 6.07 -2.04
CA ASP A 62 -12.50 5.28 -2.94
C ASP A 62 -12.68 3.87 -2.39
N ILE A 63 -11.61 3.23 -1.93
CA ILE A 63 -11.68 1.93 -1.25
C ILE A 63 -12.65 1.98 -0.07
N LEU A 64 -12.47 2.92 0.86
CA LEU A 64 -13.28 3.00 2.08
C LEU A 64 -14.75 3.26 1.80
N SER A 65 -15.08 3.97 0.72
CA SER A 65 -16.46 4.26 0.34
C SER A 65 -17.26 2.99 0.01
N HIS A 66 -16.60 1.93 -0.47
CA HIS A 66 -17.22 0.66 -0.83
C HIS A 66 -17.52 -0.25 0.36
N PHE A 67 -16.87 -0.01 1.50
CA PHE A 67 -17.12 -0.79 2.72
C PHE A 67 -18.19 -0.13 3.60
N PRO A 68 -19.02 -0.93 4.28
CA PRO A 68 -19.99 -0.40 5.21
C PRO A 68 -19.28 0.19 6.45
N PRO A 69 -19.87 1.18 7.15
CA PRO A 69 -19.21 1.94 8.22
C PRO A 69 -18.52 1.09 9.29
N GLU A 70 -19.15 -0.02 9.68
CA GLU A 70 -18.64 -0.98 10.66
C GLU A 70 -17.34 -1.68 10.24
N LYS A 71 -17.07 -1.77 8.94
CA LYS A 71 -15.83 -2.33 8.38
C LYS A 71 -14.77 -1.30 8.05
N ARG A 72 -15.15 -0.02 7.92
CA ARG A 72 -14.22 1.05 7.51
C ARG A 72 -13.04 1.23 8.45
N VAL A 73 -13.22 1.01 9.76
CA VAL A 73 -12.11 1.13 10.74
C VAL A 73 -11.03 0.07 10.48
N GLU A 74 -11.43 -1.18 10.25
CA GLU A 74 -10.50 -2.29 9.97
C GLU A 74 -9.81 -2.09 8.63
N VAL A 75 -10.59 -1.78 7.58
CA VAL A 75 -10.07 -1.53 6.23
C VAL A 75 -9.13 -0.33 6.21
N ARG A 76 -9.45 0.74 6.95
CA ARG A 76 -8.59 1.94 7.05
C ARG A 76 -7.21 1.59 7.59
N LYS A 77 -7.14 0.81 8.66
CA LYS A 77 -5.86 0.37 9.24
C LYS A 77 -5.05 -0.45 8.23
N TYR A 78 -5.73 -1.32 7.50
CA TYR A 78 -5.10 -2.17 6.48
C TYR A 78 -4.50 -1.34 5.34
N ILE A 79 -5.30 -0.49 4.70
CA ILE A 79 -4.83 0.31 3.56
C ILE A 79 -3.81 1.38 3.99
N GLN A 80 -3.85 1.84 5.23
CA GLN A 80 -2.82 2.72 5.78
C GLN A 80 -1.49 2.00 5.92
N ARG A 81 -1.47 0.79 6.49
CA ARG A 81 -0.26 -0.04 6.57
C ARG A 81 0.29 -0.32 5.16
N LEU A 82 -0.57 -0.73 4.24
CA LEU A 82 -0.18 -1.03 2.87
C LEU A 82 0.41 0.19 2.17
N GLY A 83 -0.22 1.36 2.31
CA GLY A 83 0.29 2.62 1.78
C GLY A 83 1.64 3.04 2.34
N ILE A 84 1.86 2.82 3.64
CA ILE A 84 3.17 3.07 4.27
C ILE A 84 4.24 2.18 3.64
N LEU A 85 3.99 0.86 3.52
CA LEU A 85 4.95 -0.08 2.94
C LEU A 85 5.28 0.27 1.48
N ILE A 86 4.26 0.47 0.65
CA ILE A 86 4.44 0.81 -0.76
C ILE A 86 5.14 2.16 -0.91
N GLY A 87 4.63 3.19 -0.23
CA GLY A 87 5.11 4.55 -0.39
C GLY A 87 6.55 4.72 0.09
N THR A 88 6.92 4.12 1.22
CA THR A 88 8.30 4.22 1.76
C THR A 88 9.32 3.45 0.92
N GLU A 89 8.91 2.35 0.30
CA GLU A 89 9.77 1.62 -0.62
C GLU A 89 9.92 2.35 -1.96
N TRP A 90 8.80 2.81 -2.53
CA TRP A 90 8.79 3.49 -3.82
C TRP A 90 9.53 4.83 -3.80
N SER A 91 9.58 5.49 -2.64
CA SER A 91 10.28 6.76 -2.47
C SER A 91 11.81 6.65 -2.39
N LYS A 92 12.35 5.43 -2.34
CA LYS A 92 13.80 5.20 -2.44
C LYS A 92 14.31 5.46 -3.85
N GLU A 93 15.63 5.54 -3.97
CA GLU A 93 16.31 5.66 -5.27
C GLU A 93 15.97 4.46 -6.18
N ASN A 94 15.94 4.72 -7.48
CA ASN A 94 15.44 3.76 -8.48
C ASN A 94 16.26 2.47 -8.55
N ASP A 95 17.55 2.55 -8.24
CA ASP A 95 18.53 1.46 -8.29
C ASP A 95 18.43 0.51 -7.08
N VAL A 96 17.88 0.98 -5.96
CA VAL A 96 17.76 0.19 -4.72
C VAL A 96 16.33 -0.23 -4.39
N ARG A 97 15.31 0.41 -4.98
CA ARG A 97 13.90 0.09 -4.70
C ARG A 97 13.47 -1.22 -5.35
N CYS A 98 12.66 -2.00 -4.65
CA CYS A 98 12.04 -3.20 -5.22
C CYS A 98 10.64 -2.98 -5.78
N ILE A 99 10.01 -1.84 -5.48
CA ILE A 99 8.70 -1.45 -6.01
C ILE A 99 8.90 -0.33 -7.02
N ASP A 100 8.65 -0.62 -8.29
CA ASP A 100 8.79 0.33 -9.40
C ASP A 100 7.44 0.90 -9.85
N ASN A 101 7.47 1.80 -10.82
CA ASN A 101 6.27 2.43 -11.38
C ASN A 101 5.35 1.42 -12.07
N LYS A 102 5.89 0.33 -12.62
CA LYS A 102 5.10 -0.72 -13.28
C LYS A 102 4.24 -1.45 -12.25
N LYS A 103 4.82 -1.84 -11.12
CA LYS A 103 4.09 -2.47 -10.00
C LYS A 103 3.02 -1.55 -9.43
N LEU A 104 3.32 -0.26 -9.26
CA LEU A 104 2.31 0.71 -8.82
C LEU A 104 1.13 0.80 -9.80
N GLY A 105 1.41 0.84 -11.10
CA GLY A 105 0.37 0.84 -12.14
C GLY A 105 -0.50 -0.41 -12.09
N GLU A 106 0.13 -1.60 -12.09
CA GLU A 106 -0.56 -2.90 -12.02
C GLU A 106 -1.49 -2.99 -10.80
N TRP A 107 -1.01 -2.58 -9.62
CA TRP A 107 -1.82 -2.61 -8.39
C TRP A 107 -2.91 -1.54 -8.38
N GLY A 108 -2.62 -0.34 -8.89
CA GLY A 108 -3.61 0.73 -9.03
C GLY A 108 -4.76 0.32 -9.94
N ASP A 109 -4.46 -0.28 -11.09
CA ASP A 109 -5.46 -0.78 -12.03
C ASP A 109 -6.29 -1.90 -11.42
N ARG A 110 -5.66 -2.86 -10.74
CA ARG A 110 -6.35 -3.95 -10.06
C ARG A 110 -7.31 -3.46 -8.98
N ILE A 111 -6.94 -2.44 -8.21
CA ILE A 111 -7.83 -1.79 -7.23
C ILE A 111 -9.00 -1.10 -7.94
N LYS A 112 -8.72 -0.34 -9.01
CA LYS A 112 -9.75 0.37 -9.77
C LYS A 112 -10.73 -0.57 -10.45
N ASP A 113 -10.26 -1.69 -10.98
CA ASP A 113 -11.10 -2.71 -11.60
C ASP A 113 -12.01 -3.36 -10.55
N ALA A 114 -11.48 -3.73 -9.39
CA ALA A 114 -12.27 -4.27 -8.29
C ALA A 114 -13.31 -3.25 -7.74
N ILE A 115 -12.96 -1.96 -7.72
CA ILE A 115 -13.90 -0.87 -7.41
C ILE A 115 -15.01 -0.80 -8.47
N ARG A 116 -14.68 -0.87 -9.76
CA ARG A 116 -15.66 -0.82 -10.86
C ARG A 116 -16.60 -2.02 -10.86
N GLU A 117 -16.13 -3.19 -10.42
CA GLU A 117 -16.98 -4.37 -10.22
C GLU A 117 -17.99 -4.20 -9.07
N GLY A 118 -17.74 -3.28 -8.13
CA GLY A 118 -18.66 -2.92 -7.05
C GLY A 118 -18.79 -3.97 -5.94
N SER A 119 -17.98 -5.04 -5.96
CA SER A 119 -18.01 -6.10 -4.96
C SER A 119 -16.94 -5.88 -3.88
N THR A 120 -17.36 -5.83 -2.61
CA THR A 120 -16.45 -5.78 -1.46
C THR A 120 -15.54 -7.01 -1.39
N GLU A 121 -16.01 -8.17 -1.85
CA GLU A 121 -15.24 -9.41 -1.94
C GLU A 121 -14.07 -9.24 -2.93
N GLY A 122 -14.36 -8.76 -4.14
CA GLY A 122 -13.35 -8.55 -5.19
C GLY A 122 -12.28 -7.55 -4.74
N LEU A 123 -12.71 -6.46 -4.11
CA LEU A 123 -11.79 -5.45 -3.56
C LEU A 123 -10.93 -6.01 -2.43
N THR A 124 -11.49 -6.86 -1.57
CA THR A 124 -10.74 -7.55 -0.50
C THR A 124 -9.68 -8.49 -1.10
N VAL A 125 -10.05 -9.29 -2.09
CA VAL A 125 -9.13 -10.20 -2.77
C VAL A 125 -7.98 -9.42 -3.42
N ALA A 126 -8.29 -8.33 -4.11
CA ALA A 126 -7.28 -7.45 -4.70
C ALA A 126 -6.32 -6.89 -3.63
N LEU A 127 -6.85 -6.29 -2.57
CA LEU A 127 -6.04 -5.72 -1.48
C LEU A 127 -5.17 -6.75 -0.77
N LYS A 128 -5.67 -7.97 -0.55
CA LYS A 128 -4.90 -9.07 0.05
C LYS A 128 -3.74 -9.50 -0.84
N SER A 129 -4.02 -9.75 -2.11
CA SER A 129 -3.00 -10.18 -3.07
C SER A 129 -1.88 -9.14 -3.24
N ILE A 130 -2.22 -7.85 -3.28
CA ILE A 130 -1.24 -6.76 -3.37
C ILE A 130 -0.35 -6.74 -2.13
N ASN A 131 -0.91 -6.90 -0.93
CA ASN A 131 -0.13 -6.99 0.29
C ASN A 131 0.83 -8.20 0.27
N ASP A 132 0.36 -9.36 -0.17
CA ASP A 132 1.20 -10.56 -0.25
C ASP A 132 2.35 -10.37 -1.24
N GLU A 133 2.10 -9.70 -2.36
CA GLU A 133 3.14 -9.31 -3.33
C GLU A 133 4.14 -8.31 -2.69
N VAL A 134 3.67 -7.25 -2.04
CA VAL A 134 4.51 -6.26 -1.34
C VAL A 134 5.40 -6.94 -0.31
N GLU A 135 4.84 -7.77 0.57
CA GLU A 135 5.59 -8.48 1.60
C GLU A 135 6.63 -9.44 0.99
N CYS A 136 6.31 -10.07 -0.14
CA CYS A 136 7.25 -10.91 -0.87
C CYS A 136 8.43 -10.10 -1.43
N LEU A 137 8.15 -8.95 -2.08
CA LEU A 137 9.16 -8.07 -2.64
C LEU A 137 10.09 -7.50 -1.55
N LEU A 138 9.50 -6.98 -0.46
CA LEU A 138 10.26 -6.44 0.67
C LEU A 138 11.10 -7.50 1.38
N ARG A 139 10.59 -8.73 1.51
CA ARG A 139 11.38 -9.85 2.05
C ARG A 139 12.57 -10.18 1.15
N LYS A 140 12.37 -10.28 -0.16
CA LYS A 140 13.46 -10.55 -1.13
C LYS A 140 14.51 -9.45 -1.11
N SER A 141 14.09 -8.18 -1.04
CA SER A 141 14.98 -7.02 -0.91
C SER A 141 15.86 -7.12 0.34
N ARG A 142 15.28 -7.41 1.51
CA ARG A 142 16.04 -7.62 2.76
C ARG A 142 17.03 -8.78 2.70
N ASN A 143 16.73 -9.82 1.92
CA ASN A 143 17.59 -10.99 1.75
C ASN A 143 18.66 -10.81 0.66
N GLY A 144 18.69 -9.66 -0.05
CA GLY A 144 19.62 -9.41 -1.15
C GLY A 144 19.28 -10.15 -2.45
N GLU A 145 18.09 -10.77 -2.54
CA GLU A 145 17.67 -11.59 -3.69
C GLU A 145 17.08 -10.75 -4.84
N TYR A 146 16.94 -9.44 -4.64
CA TYR A 146 16.33 -8.56 -5.65
C TYR A 146 17.31 -8.13 -6.76
N SER A 147 18.61 -8.09 -6.46
CA SER A 147 19.66 -7.62 -7.38
C SER A 147 20.04 -8.62 -8.47
N LEU A 148 19.56 -9.87 -8.43
CA LEU A 148 19.91 -10.90 -9.42
C LEU A 148 19.07 -10.86 -10.71
N ASN A 149 18.02 -10.02 -10.79
CA ASN A 149 17.13 -9.94 -11.96
C ASN A 149 17.18 -8.59 -12.70
N LEU A 150 18.05 -7.66 -12.30
CA LEU A 150 18.27 -6.38 -13.00
C LEU A 150 19.49 -6.38 -13.92
N ALA A 151 20.25 -7.48 -13.96
CA ALA A 151 21.23 -7.72 -15.00
C ALA A 151 20.62 -8.63 -16.08
N SER A 152 19.89 -8.02 -17.02
CA SER A 152 20.03 -8.47 -18.40
C SER A 152 20.87 -7.40 -19.11
N PRO A 153 22.09 -7.72 -19.56
CA PRO A 153 22.70 -6.98 -20.65
C PRO A 153 21.88 -7.23 -21.93
N ASP A 154 21.97 -6.30 -22.87
CA ASP A 154 21.40 -6.27 -24.24
C ASP A 154 20.49 -5.04 -24.40
N GLU A 155 20.71 -4.07 -25.28
CA GLU A 155 21.70 -3.76 -26.32
C GLU A 155 21.65 -2.24 -26.57
#